data_AF-A0A3B4VE56-F1
#
_entry.id   AF-A0A3B4VE56-F1
#
_cell.length_a   1.000
_cell.length_b   1.000
_cell.length_c   1.000
_cell.angle_alpha   90.00
_cell.angle_beta   90.00
_cell.angle_gamma   90.00
#
_symmetry.space_group_name_H-M   'P 1'
#
loop_
_entity.id
_entity.type
_entity.pdbx_description
1 polymer ?
#
loop_
_entity_poly.entity_id
_entity_poly.type
_entity_poly.pdbx_seq_one_letter_code
_entity_poly.pdbx_strand_id
1 'polypeptide(L)'
;MEYRLMSRHRLCEEGLSCLSPPPPSGAVENTLRRKTTSETRFENRKVPSLTLSEKSKMATLDVDDFIQQNRALADQVETFRGYWESDKHWQARREFILRNINDYDFQQLDHLLSLSMVWANNVFLGCRYSTELLEKVKEMAEGIVVEDAPVFKTRDEIIKKQQGR
;
A
#
# COMPACT_ATOMS: atom_id res chain seq x y z
N MET A 1 -2.84 -26.01 -7.18
CA MET A 1 -1.49 -25.82 -7.73
C MET A 1 -0.73 -24.92 -6.77
N GLU A 2 0.08 -25.54 -5.92
CA GLU A 2 1.03 -24.88 -5.03
C GLU A 2 2.13 -24.16 -5.84
N TYR A 3 2.92 -23.37 -5.10
CA TYR A 3 4.20 -22.74 -5.43
C TYR A 3 4.18 -21.27 -5.84
N ARG A 4 4.23 -20.41 -4.82
CA ARG A 4 5.25 -19.34 -4.76
C ARG A 4 5.62 -19.01 -3.31
N LEU A 5 6.47 -19.86 -2.73
CA LEU A 5 7.39 -19.42 -1.68
C LEU A 5 8.72 -19.09 -2.36
N MET A 6 9.26 -17.92 -2.06
CA MET A 6 10.46 -17.35 -2.66
C MET A 6 11.71 -18.17 -2.31
N SER A 7 12.56 -18.47 -3.31
CA SER A 7 13.92 -18.97 -3.11
C SER A 7 14.92 -18.05 -3.82
N ARG A 8 15.78 -17.40 -3.02
CA ARG A 8 16.93 -16.58 -3.45
C ARG A 8 18.06 -17.49 -3.95
N HIS A 9 18.26 -17.65 -5.26
CA HIS A 9 19.59 -17.86 -5.89
C HIS A 9 19.48 -17.89 -7.42
N ARG A 10 20.46 -17.30 -8.14
CA ARG A 10 20.58 -17.13 -9.62
C ARG A 10 19.70 -15.96 -10.12
N LEU A 11 20.22 -14.83 -10.61
CA LEU A 11 21.03 -14.68 -11.81
C LEU A 11 21.80 -13.34 -11.76
N CYS A 12 23.13 -13.41 -11.75
CA CYS A 12 23.96 -12.45 -12.47
C CYS A 12 24.60 -13.24 -13.61
N GLU A 13 24.69 -12.61 -14.78
CA GLU A 13 25.18 -13.14 -16.06
C GLU A 13 24.24 -14.14 -16.75
N GLU A 14 23.43 -13.64 -17.67
CA GLU A 14 23.71 -13.79 -19.10
C GLU A 14 23.08 -12.60 -19.83
N GLY A 15 23.92 -11.84 -20.55
CA GLY A 15 23.46 -10.77 -21.41
C GLY A 15 22.67 -11.34 -22.58
N LEU A 16 21.39 -10.98 -22.68
CA LEU A 16 20.64 -11.03 -23.93
C LEU A 16 19.55 -9.94 -23.88
N SER A 17 19.57 -9.11 -24.93
CA SER A 17 18.68 -7.98 -25.20
C SER A 17 17.19 -8.31 -25.10
N CYS A 18 16.43 -7.52 -24.34
CA CYS A 18 14.97 -7.48 -24.41
C CYS A 18 14.50 -6.07 -24.80
N LEU A 19 14.54 -5.79 -26.11
CA LEU A 19 13.67 -4.80 -26.72
C LEU A 19 12.22 -5.26 -26.50
N SER A 20 11.47 -4.55 -25.68
CA SER A 20 10.01 -4.73 -25.59
C SER A 20 9.33 -3.91 -26.70
N PRO A 21 8.33 -4.46 -27.41
CA PRO A 21 7.58 -3.74 -28.44
C PRO A 21 6.58 -2.73 -27.82
N PRO A 22 6.30 -1.60 -28.51
CA PRO A 22 5.32 -0.61 -28.06
C PRO A 22 3.87 -1.09 -28.26
N PRO A 23 2.91 -0.58 -27.45
CA PRO A 23 1.49 -0.92 -27.59
C PRO A 23 0.85 -0.31 -28.85
N PRO A 24 -0.23 -0.91 -29.38
CA PRO A 24 -0.84 -0.52 -30.65
C PRO A 24 -1.57 0.83 -30.55
N SER A 25 -1.15 1.78 -31.38
CA SER A 25 -1.83 3.05 -31.61
C SER A 25 -3.06 2.83 -32.51
N GLY A 26 -4.25 2.93 -31.91
CA GLY A 26 -5.51 2.95 -32.64
C GLY A 26 -5.73 4.31 -33.28
N ALA A 27 -5.41 4.43 -34.58
CA ALA A 27 -5.83 5.54 -35.42
C ALA A 27 -7.19 5.20 -36.05
N VAL A 28 -8.22 5.94 -35.69
CA VAL A 28 -9.37 6.21 -36.56
C VAL A 28 -9.73 7.68 -36.45
N GLU A 29 -9.41 8.38 -37.54
CA GLU A 29 -9.83 9.74 -37.83
C GLU A 29 -11.36 9.88 -37.75
N ASN A 30 -11.83 11.00 -37.22
CA ASN A 30 -13.04 11.61 -37.78
C ASN A 30 -13.02 13.14 -37.65
N THR A 31 -12.51 13.75 -38.71
CA THR A 31 -13.14 14.82 -39.49
C THR A 31 -13.93 15.89 -38.72
N LEU A 32 -13.22 16.98 -38.49
CA LEU A 32 -13.70 18.36 -38.43
C LEU A 32 -14.87 18.62 -39.41
N ARG A 33 -16.06 18.92 -38.88
CA ARG A 33 -17.08 19.68 -39.63
C ARG A 33 -17.62 20.83 -38.79
N ARG A 34 -17.16 22.03 -39.16
CA ARG A 34 -17.65 23.33 -38.69
C ARG A 34 -19.16 23.46 -38.89
N LYS A 35 -19.87 23.91 -37.85
CA LYS A 35 -21.12 24.69 -37.92
C LYS A 35 -20.99 25.76 -36.82
N THR A 36 -20.47 26.94 -37.16
CA THR A 36 -21.24 28.19 -37.30
C THR A 36 -22.14 28.48 -36.10
N THR A 37 -21.64 29.38 -35.26
CA THR A 37 -22.31 30.40 -34.46
C THR A 37 -23.83 30.43 -34.55
N SER A 38 -24.49 30.15 -33.43
CA SER A 38 -25.74 30.81 -33.07
C SER A 38 -25.79 30.93 -31.55
N GLU A 39 -25.76 32.18 -31.10
CA GLU A 39 -25.99 32.59 -29.73
C GLU A 39 -27.30 31.96 -29.23
N THR A 40 -27.23 31.22 -28.13
CA THR A 40 -28.42 30.88 -27.35
C THR A 40 -28.14 31.20 -25.90
N ARG A 41 -28.51 32.44 -25.55
CA ARG A 41 -29.15 32.84 -24.30
C ARG A 41 -28.77 31.98 -23.09
N PHE A 42 -27.86 32.50 -22.28
CA PHE A 42 -27.62 32.05 -20.92
C PHE A 42 -28.91 32.26 -20.10
N GLU A 43 -29.85 31.32 -20.19
CA GLU A 43 -30.91 31.24 -19.21
C GLU A 43 -30.26 30.88 -17.90
N ASN A 44 -30.38 31.82 -16.95
CA ASN A 44 -30.19 31.59 -15.52
C ASN A 44 -31.03 30.38 -15.10
N ARG A 45 -30.49 29.17 -15.24
CA ARG A 45 -31.00 28.01 -14.53
C ARG A 45 -30.64 28.23 -13.08
N LYS A 46 -31.64 28.69 -12.34
CA LYS A 46 -31.67 28.68 -10.88
C LYS A 46 -31.18 27.31 -10.42
N VAL A 47 -29.95 27.24 -9.89
CA VAL A 47 -29.49 26.07 -9.14
C VAL A 47 -30.56 25.78 -8.09
N PRO A 48 -31.23 24.61 -8.12
CA PRO A 48 -32.24 24.29 -7.13
C PRO A 48 -31.59 24.37 -5.76
N SER A 49 -32.11 25.24 -4.90
CA SER A 49 -31.70 25.27 -3.50
C SER A 49 -32.15 23.96 -2.87
N LEU A 50 -31.21 23.02 -2.74
CA LEU A 50 -31.48 21.72 -2.13
C LEU A 50 -32.06 21.94 -0.73
N THR A 51 -33.19 21.28 -0.46
CA THR A 51 -33.85 21.34 0.83
C THR A 51 -32.93 20.80 1.92
N LEU A 52 -33.10 21.24 3.17
CA LEU A 52 -32.31 20.72 4.31
C LEU A 52 -32.39 19.18 4.43
N SER A 53 -33.52 18.58 4.03
CA SER A 53 -33.70 17.13 3.97
C SER A 53 -32.80 16.47 2.93
N GLU A 54 -32.66 17.08 1.74
CA GLU A 54 -31.76 16.56 0.69
C GLU A 54 -30.29 16.76 1.04
N LYS A 55 -29.93 17.90 1.66
CA LYS A 55 -28.57 18.13 2.19
C LYS A 55 -28.22 17.14 3.29
N SER A 56 -29.15 16.89 4.22
CA SER A 56 -28.96 15.90 5.29
C SER A 56 -28.83 14.48 4.72
N LYS A 57 -29.64 14.11 3.72
CA LYS A 57 -29.54 12.80 3.05
C LYS A 57 -28.23 12.65 2.28
N MET A 58 -27.77 13.69 1.61
CA MET A 58 -26.49 13.69 0.90
C MET A 58 -25.30 13.54 1.86
N ALA A 59 -25.35 14.23 3.00
CA ALA A 59 -24.34 14.08 4.05
C ALA A 59 -24.37 12.69 4.71
N THR A 60 -25.54 12.07 4.90
CA THR A 60 -25.60 10.70 5.42
C THR A 60 -25.13 9.67 4.41
N LEU A 61 -25.45 9.83 3.12
CA LEU A 61 -24.97 8.96 2.05
C LEU A 61 -23.44 9.03 1.91
N ASP A 62 -22.86 10.22 2.02
CA ASP A 62 -21.40 10.44 2.00
C ASP A 62 -20.69 9.75 3.17
N VAL A 63 -21.28 9.81 4.38
CA VAL A 63 -20.74 9.12 5.56
C VAL A 63 -20.85 7.60 5.43
N ASP A 64 -21.99 7.09 4.98
CA ASP A 64 -22.20 5.64 4.80
C ASP A 64 -21.25 5.06 3.75
N ASP A 65 -21.06 5.76 2.62
CA ASP A 65 -20.12 5.37 1.56
C ASP A 65 -18.69 5.32 2.09
N PHE A 66 -18.26 6.31 2.88
CA PHE A 66 -16.95 6.33 3.50
C PHE A 66 -16.75 5.16 4.46
N ILE A 67 -17.76 4.84 5.29
CA ILE A 67 -17.70 3.68 6.20
C ILE A 67 -17.57 2.38 5.38
N GLN A 68 -18.30 2.27 4.28
CA GLN A 68 -18.28 1.08 3.44
C GLN A 68 -16.93 0.89 2.74
N GLN A 69 -16.33 1.98 2.24
CA GLN A 69 -14.98 1.96 1.66
C GLN A 69 -13.92 1.53 2.69
N ASN A 70 -13.97 2.06 3.90
CA ASN A 70 -13.03 1.66 4.96
C ASN A 70 -13.17 0.19 5.35
N ARG A 71 -14.39 -0.33 5.38
CA ARG A 71 -14.62 -1.77 5.61
C ARG A 71 -14.05 -2.62 4.49
N ALA A 72 -14.32 -2.25 3.23
CA ALA A 72 -13.79 -2.98 2.07
C ALA A 72 -12.25 -2.99 2.06
N LEU A 73 -11.62 -1.87 2.41
CA LEU A 73 -10.17 -1.79 2.55
C LEU A 73 -9.65 -2.71 3.66
N ALA A 74 -10.31 -2.71 4.83
CA ALA A 74 -9.93 -3.59 5.93
C ALA A 74 -10.03 -5.07 5.56
N ASP A 75 -11.10 -5.46 4.85
CA ASP A 75 -11.30 -6.83 4.35
C ASP A 75 -10.25 -7.20 3.30
N GLN A 76 -9.92 -6.27 2.39
CA GLN A 76 -8.86 -6.46 1.41
C GLN A 76 -7.51 -6.69 2.09
N VAL A 77 -7.17 -5.90 3.12
CA VAL A 77 -5.90 -6.06 3.84
C VAL A 77 -5.81 -7.44 4.49
N GLU A 78 -6.93 -7.99 4.99
CA GLU A 78 -6.94 -9.34 5.57
C GLU A 78 -6.52 -10.44 4.57
N THR A 79 -6.72 -10.21 3.26
CA THR A 79 -6.29 -11.16 2.22
C THR A 79 -4.77 -11.26 2.09
N PHE A 80 -4.01 -10.29 2.60
CA PHE A 80 -2.54 -10.32 2.51
C PHE A 80 -1.89 -11.21 3.57
N ARG A 81 -2.65 -11.69 4.57
CA ARG A 81 -2.14 -12.55 5.63
C ARG A 81 -1.59 -13.88 5.07
N GLY A 82 -0.34 -14.21 5.41
CA GLY A 82 0.29 -15.48 5.12
C GLY A 82 -0.04 -16.55 6.17
N TYR A 83 -0.10 -17.82 5.75
CA TYR A 83 -0.46 -18.93 6.66
C TYR A 83 0.58 -19.21 7.75
N TRP A 84 1.83 -18.80 7.54
CA TRP A 84 2.97 -19.02 8.44
C TRP A 84 3.11 -17.93 9.52
N GLU A 85 2.24 -16.93 9.51
CA GLU A 85 2.32 -15.80 10.43
C GLU A 85 1.53 -16.06 11.71
N SER A 86 2.20 -15.84 12.84
CA SER A 86 1.52 -15.78 14.13
C SER A 86 0.62 -14.55 14.21
N ASP A 87 -0.40 -14.59 15.08
CA ASP A 87 -1.33 -13.47 15.25
C ASP A 87 -0.61 -12.19 15.66
N LYS A 88 0.40 -12.27 16.54
CA LYS A 88 1.19 -11.11 16.95
C LYS A 88 1.95 -10.48 15.78
N HIS A 89 2.51 -11.30 14.91
CA HIS A 89 3.22 -10.85 13.71
C HIS A 89 2.24 -10.19 12.73
N TRP A 90 1.10 -10.85 12.48
CA TRP A 90 0.09 -10.35 11.56
C TRP A 90 -0.55 -9.04 12.04
N GLN A 91 -0.92 -8.92 13.32
CA GLN A 91 -1.55 -7.71 13.86
C GLN A 91 -0.68 -6.47 13.64
N ALA A 92 0.62 -6.56 13.95
CA ALA A 92 1.54 -5.47 13.74
C ALA A 92 1.74 -5.18 12.24
N ARG A 93 1.89 -6.21 11.40
CA ARG A 93 2.07 -6.04 9.96
C ARG A 93 0.83 -5.46 9.28
N ARG A 94 -0.37 -5.85 9.72
CA ARG A 94 -1.66 -5.33 9.26
C ARG A 94 -1.76 -3.83 9.52
N GLU A 95 -1.36 -3.39 10.72
CA GLU A 95 -1.31 -1.96 11.06
C GLU A 95 -0.32 -1.19 10.17
N PHE A 96 0.85 -1.80 9.92
CA PHE A 96 1.83 -1.23 8.99
C PHE A 96 1.25 -1.03 7.59
N ILE A 97 0.54 -2.02 7.06
CA ILE A 97 -0.09 -1.94 5.74
C ILE A 97 -1.17 -0.85 5.75
N LEU A 98 -2.11 -0.88 6.70
CA LEU A 98 -3.22 0.09 6.75
C LEU A 98 -2.74 1.54 6.87
N ARG A 99 -1.65 1.78 7.59
CA ARG A 99 -1.06 3.12 7.73
C ARG A 99 -0.51 3.66 6.41
N ASN A 100 0.10 2.80 5.61
CA ASN A 100 0.85 3.21 4.43
C ASN A 100 0.09 2.97 3.11
N ILE A 101 -1.01 2.20 3.10
CA ILE A 101 -1.67 1.77 1.86
C ILE A 101 -2.20 2.92 0.99
N ASN A 102 -2.54 4.06 1.59
CA ASN A 102 -3.02 5.24 0.87
C ASN A 102 -1.89 5.99 0.14
N ASP A 103 -0.64 5.77 0.51
CA ASP A 103 0.54 6.41 -0.10
C ASP A 103 1.10 5.59 -1.26
N TYR A 104 0.54 4.40 -1.53
CA TYR A 104 1.02 3.47 -2.56
C TYR A 104 -0.07 3.19 -3.58
N ASP A 105 0.29 3.32 -4.86
CA ASP A 105 -0.58 2.90 -5.95
C ASP A 105 -0.69 1.37 -6.02
N PHE A 106 -1.72 0.88 -6.70
CA PHE A 106 -1.93 -0.57 -6.92
C PHE A 106 -0.70 -1.27 -7.53
N GLN A 107 0.04 -0.59 -8.41
CA GLN A 107 1.26 -1.14 -9.03
C GLN A 107 2.44 -1.25 -8.05
N GLN A 108 2.42 -0.48 -6.97
CA GLN A 108 3.46 -0.46 -5.93
C GLN A 108 3.04 -1.24 -4.68
N LEU A 109 1.85 -1.83 -4.68
CA LEU A 109 1.31 -2.57 -3.55
C LEU A 109 2.22 -3.75 -3.15
N ASP A 110 2.74 -4.49 -4.12
CA ASP A 110 3.71 -5.58 -3.86
C ASP A 110 4.97 -5.05 -3.16
N HIS A 111 5.40 -3.83 -3.49
CA HIS A 111 6.53 -3.20 -2.82
C HIS A 111 6.19 -2.88 -1.36
N LEU A 112 5.01 -2.30 -1.09
CA LEU A 112 4.53 -2.06 0.28
C LEU A 112 4.46 -3.36 1.10
N LEU A 113 3.89 -4.43 0.52
CA LEU A 113 3.79 -5.72 1.19
C LEU A 113 5.19 -6.28 1.52
N SER A 114 6.16 -6.12 0.61
CA SER A 114 7.55 -6.53 0.86
C SER A 114 8.20 -5.73 2.00
N LEU A 115 7.96 -4.42 2.08
CA LEU A 115 8.46 -3.55 3.15
C LEU A 115 7.84 -3.92 4.50
N SER A 116 6.53 -4.21 4.51
CA SER A 116 5.83 -4.64 5.72
C SER A 116 6.42 -5.94 6.29
N MET A 117 6.82 -6.87 5.42
CA MET A 117 7.50 -8.10 5.81
C MET A 117 8.92 -7.86 6.32
N VAL A 118 9.68 -6.98 5.68
CA VAL A 118 11.03 -6.61 6.15
C VAL A 118 10.96 -6.02 7.56
N TRP A 119 10.03 -5.10 7.78
CA TRP A 119 9.79 -4.49 9.08
C TRP A 119 9.42 -5.54 10.13
N ALA A 120 8.40 -6.35 9.86
CA ALA A 120 7.93 -7.36 10.82
C ALA A 120 9.01 -8.43 11.10
N ASN A 121 9.77 -8.88 10.09
CA ASN A 121 10.89 -9.80 10.29
C ASN A 121 12.01 -9.18 11.13
N ASN A 122 12.29 -7.88 10.95
CA ASN A 122 13.25 -7.19 11.79
C ASN A 122 12.79 -7.12 13.25
N VAL A 123 11.53 -6.74 13.48
CA VAL A 123 10.95 -6.52 14.82
C VAL A 123 10.71 -7.83 15.57
N PHE A 124 10.21 -8.88 14.91
CA PHE A 124 9.79 -10.13 15.58
C PHE A 124 10.78 -11.29 15.45
N LEU A 125 11.68 -11.25 14.46
CA LEU A 125 12.66 -12.32 14.22
C LEU A 125 14.11 -11.84 14.31
N GLY A 126 14.33 -10.52 14.44
CA GLY A 126 15.67 -9.95 14.51
C GLY A 126 16.43 -10.06 13.19
N CYS A 127 15.75 -10.23 12.04
CA CYS A 127 16.43 -10.26 10.75
C CYS A 127 17.19 -8.94 10.50
N ARG A 128 18.38 -9.05 9.89
CA ARG A 128 19.26 -7.90 9.60
C ARG A 128 19.19 -7.55 8.12
N TYR A 129 19.11 -6.26 7.84
CA TYR A 129 19.07 -5.68 6.51
C TYR A 129 20.02 -4.47 6.47
N SER A 130 20.15 -3.81 5.32
CA SER A 130 20.91 -2.57 5.22
C SER A 130 20.33 -1.50 6.14
N THR A 131 21.19 -0.65 6.70
CA THR A 131 20.79 0.42 7.62
C THR A 131 19.77 1.36 6.97
N GLU A 132 20.00 1.75 5.71
CA GLU A 132 19.11 2.60 4.92
C GLU A 132 17.69 2.02 4.81
N LEU A 133 17.59 0.71 4.52
CA LEU A 133 16.29 0.04 4.41
C LEU A 133 15.58 0.00 5.75
N LEU A 134 16.32 -0.29 6.84
CA LEU A 134 15.77 -0.34 8.19
C LEU A 134 15.29 1.03 8.68
N GLU A 135 16.03 2.09 8.36
CA GLU A 135 15.64 3.46 8.70
C GLU A 135 14.34 3.85 7.98
N LYS A 136 14.24 3.58 6.68
CA LYS A 136 13.01 3.80 5.90
C LYS A 136 11.82 3.06 6.49
N VAL A 137 11.92 1.75 6.73
CA VAL A 137 10.76 1.00 7.26
C VAL A 137 10.42 1.38 8.70
N LYS A 138 11.39 1.89 9.47
CA LYS A 138 11.14 2.40 10.82
C LYS A 138 10.37 3.72 10.79
N GLU A 139 10.69 4.61 9.87
CA GLU A 139 9.94 5.85 9.62
C GLU A 139 8.50 5.53 9.20
N MET A 140 8.31 4.61 8.25
CA MET A 140 6.99 4.15 7.82
C MET A 140 6.15 3.52 8.95
N ALA A 141 6.81 2.96 9.96
CA ALA A 141 6.17 2.34 11.12
C ALA A 141 5.98 3.29 12.31
N GLU A 142 6.28 4.58 12.16
CA GLU A 142 6.15 5.53 13.26
C GLU A 142 4.72 5.55 13.81
N GLY A 143 4.58 5.43 15.14
CA GLY A 143 3.29 5.38 15.82
C GLY A 143 2.65 3.99 15.92
N ILE A 144 3.22 2.95 15.31
CA ILE A 144 2.77 1.57 15.50
C ILE A 144 3.36 1.03 16.81
N VAL A 145 2.48 0.74 17.78
CA VAL A 145 2.89 0.19 19.08
C VAL A 145 2.93 -1.34 19.00
N VAL A 146 4.09 -1.93 19.30
CA VAL A 146 4.27 -3.38 19.42
C VAL A 146 4.53 -3.72 20.88
N GLU A 147 3.51 -4.22 21.58
CA GLU A 147 3.56 -4.43 23.05
C GLU A 147 4.56 -5.53 23.47
N ASP A 148 4.75 -6.57 22.65
CA ASP A 148 5.55 -7.76 22.97
C ASP A 148 6.73 -7.98 22.01
N ALA A 149 7.39 -6.90 21.56
CA ALA A 149 8.55 -7.04 20.67
C ALA A 149 9.69 -7.81 21.38
N PRO A 150 10.18 -8.93 20.82
CA PRO A 150 11.29 -9.66 21.41
C PRO A 150 12.56 -8.80 21.46
N VAL A 151 13.24 -8.77 22.61
CA VAL A 151 14.52 -8.07 22.74
C VAL A 151 15.65 -8.95 22.24
N PHE A 152 16.07 -8.71 20.99
CA PHE A 152 17.22 -9.39 20.39
C PHE A 152 18.54 -8.81 20.89
N LYS A 153 19.07 -9.38 21.97
CA LYS A 153 20.46 -9.09 22.37
C LYS A 153 21.40 -9.76 21.39
N THR A 154 22.29 -8.99 20.79
CA THR A 154 23.35 -9.56 19.95
C THR A 154 24.31 -10.40 20.81
N ARG A 155 24.94 -11.41 20.21
CA ARG A 155 25.98 -12.20 20.89
C ARG A 155 27.06 -11.30 21.49
N ASP A 156 27.42 -10.23 20.79
CA ASP A 156 28.47 -9.32 21.21
C ASP A 156 28.06 -8.45 22.41
N GLU A 157 26.78 -8.08 22.55
CA GLU A 157 26.25 -7.45 23.77
C GLU A 157 26.26 -8.38 24.98
N ILE A 158 26.02 -9.68 24.76
CA ILE A 158 26.10 -10.71 25.82
C ILE A 158 27.56 -10.88 26.27
N ILE A 159 28.50 -10.95 25.33
CA ILE A 159 29.94 -11.10 25.62
C ILE A 159 30.50 -9.87 26.32
N LYS A 160 30.12 -8.65 25.89
CA LYS A 160 30.58 -7.39 26.51
C LYS A 160 30.09 -7.23 27.95
N LYS A 161 28.91 -7.77 28.29
CA LYS A 161 28.41 -7.86 29.67
C LYS A 161 29.15 -8.87 30.53
N GLN A 162 29.77 -9.89 29.94
CA GLN A 162 30.55 -10.89 30.68
C GLN A 162 32.01 -10.45 30.91
N GLN A 163 32.58 -9.62 30.03
CA GLN A 163 33.94 -9.08 30.18
C GLN A 163 34.05 -7.92 31.19
N GLY A 164 32.92 -7.37 31.65
CA GLY A 164 32.87 -6.35 32.70
C GLY A 164 32.67 -6.90 34.12
N ARG A 165 32.88 -8.20 34.33
CA ARG A 165 32.83 -8.86 35.65
C ARG A 165 34.20 -9.39 36.04
#